data_AF-A0A661RFV0-F1
#
_entry.id   AF-A0A661RFV0-F1
#
_cell.length_a   1.000
_cell.length_b   1.000
_cell.length_c   1.000
_cell.angle_alpha   90.00
_cell.angle_beta   90.00
_cell.angle_gamma   90.00
#
_symmetry.space_group_name_H-M   'P 1'
#
loop_
_entity.id
_entity.type
_entity.pdbx_description
1 polymer ?
#
loop_
_entity_poly.entity_id
_entity_poly.type
_entity_poly.pdbx_seq_one_letter_code
_entity_poly.pdbx_strand_id
1 'polypeptide(L)'
;MIEPLSALINTTGFIHLTPGMIFMWVIGLILIFLAIKKEYEPLLLLPIGFGILLANLPLSGLMTPEHGLLWKFYEYGIHWEIIPPIIFLGIGAFTDFGPLLANPRLIFLGAGAQAGVYFTFFAAHAMGFNIMESATIGI
;
A
#
# COMPACT_ATOMS: atom_id res chain seq x y z
N MET A 1 -45.03 10.21 4.74
CA MET A 1 -44.46 8.95 5.27
C MET A 1 -43.60 8.19 4.25
N ILE A 2 -43.83 8.36 2.93
CA ILE A 2 -43.01 7.72 1.87
C ILE A 2 -41.68 8.48 1.63
N GLU A 3 -41.68 9.82 1.67
CA GLU A 3 -40.46 10.64 1.54
C GLU A 3 -39.32 10.31 2.51
N PRO A 4 -39.54 10.17 3.83
CA PRO A 4 -38.47 9.80 4.75
C PRO A 4 -37.94 8.39 4.50
N LEU A 5 -38.77 7.47 3.98
CA LEU A 5 -38.34 6.13 3.63
C LEU A 5 -37.45 6.14 2.38
N SER A 6 -37.82 6.92 1.35
CA SER A 6 -36.98 7.10 0.16
C SER A 6 -35.65 7.80 0.49
N ALA A 7 -35.65 8.78 1.41
CA ALA A 7 -34.44 9.44 1.87
C ALA A 7 -33.52 8.49 2.65
N LEU A 8 -34.10 7.64 3.51
CA LEU A 8 -33.36 6.63 4.25
C LEU A 8 -32.72 5.60 3.30
N ILE A 9 -33.49 5.09 2.35
CA ILE A 9 -33.03 4.16 1.32
C ILE A 9 -31.86 4.78 0.53
N ASN A 10 -31.98 6.03 0.07
CA ASN A 10 -30.93 6.70 -0.70
C ASN A 10 -29.68 7.07 0.11
N THR A 11 -29.80 7.26 1.43
CA THR A 11 -28.66 7.50 2.33
C THR A 11 -28.05 6.22 2.85
N THR A 12 -28.69 5.06 2.68
CA THR A 12 -28.07 3.78 3.00
C THR A 12 -26.96 3.47 2.01
N GLY A 13 -25.75 3.22 2.53
CA GLY A 13 -24.58 2.88 1.71
C GLY A 13 -24.74 1.58 0.90
N PHE A 14 -25.71 0.73 1.25
CA PHE A 14 -25.97 -0.55 0.58
C PHE A 14 -26.36 -0.40 -0.90
N ILE A 15 -27.05 0.69 -1.27
CA ILE A 15 -27.50 0.92 -2.66
C ILE A 15 -26.36 1.41 -3.54
N HIS A 16 -25.34 2.01 -2.94
CA HIS A 16 -24.18 2.56 -3.63
C HIS A 16 -23.01 1.57 -3.70
N LEU A 17 -23.26 0.31 -3.36
CA LEU A 17 -22.26 -0.74 -3.48
C LEU A 17 -21.98 -1.02 -4.94
N THR A 18 -20.71 -0.87 -5.32
CA THR A 18 -20.23 -1.30 -6.63
C THR A 18 -19.57 -2.68 -6.50
N PRO A 19 -19.59 -3.52 -7.55
CA PRO A 19 -18.87 -4.80 -7.55
C PRO A 19 -17.37 -4.63 -7.24
N GLY A 20 -16.77 -3.51 -7.66
CA GLY A 20 -15.37 -3.18 -7.38
C GLY A 20 -15.08 -3.00 -5.88
N MET A 21 -15.98 -2.36 -5.13
CA MET A 21 -15.83 -2.20 -3.67
C MET A 21 -15.82 -3.56 -2.98
N ILE A 22 -16.73 -4.46 -3.35
CA ILE A 22 -16.82 -5.81 -2.78
C ILE A 22 -15.55 -6.59 -3.08
N PHE A 23 -15.03 -6.51 -4.31
CA PHE A 23 -13.78 -7.15 -4.70
C PHE A 23 -12.58 -6.63 -3.88
N MET A 24 -12.47 -5.31 -3.72
CA MET A 24 -11.42 -4.71 -2.89
C MET A 24 -11.54 -5.10 -1.42
N TRP A 25 -12.75 -5.27 -0.89
CA TRP A 25 -12.94 -5.77 0.47
C TRP A 25 -12.46 -7.20 0.65
N VAL A 26 -12.71 -8.07 -0.34
CA VAL A 26 -12.17 -9.43 -0.32
C VAL A 26 -10.64 -9.39 -0.29
N ILE A 27 -10.01 -8.56 -1.12
CA ILE A 27 -8.54 -8.36 -1.08
C ILE A 27 -8.08 -7.86 0.29
N GLY A 28 -8.71 -6.81 0.84
CA GLY A 28 -8.36 -6.26 2.14
C GLY A 28 -8.45 -7.30 3.26
N LEU A 29 -9.51 -8.12 3.27
CA LEU A 29 -9.68 -9.22 4.24
C LEU A 29 -8.64 -10.32 4.06
N ILE A 30 -8.25 -10.65 2.82
CA ILE A 30 -7.15 -11.60 2.56
C ILE A 30 -5.84 -11.07 3.12
N LEU A 31 -5.52 -9.79 2.90
CA LEU A 31 -4.29 -9.19 3.42
C LEU A 31 -4.28 -9.15 4.95
N ILE A 32 -5.40 -8.79 5.58
CA ILE A 32 -5.56 -8.83 7.05
C ILE A 32 -5.37 -10.27 7.56
N PHE A 33 -5.94 -11.26 6.89
CA PHE A 33 -5.78 -12.66 7.24
C PHE A 33 -4.32 -13.13 7.15
N LEU A 34 -3.60 -12.74 6.09
CA LEU A 34 -2.17 -13.04 5.94
C LEU A 34 -1.34 -12.34 7.03
N ALA A 35 -1.64 -11.08 7.33
CA ALA A 35 -0.94 -10.33 8.38
C ALA A 35 -1.13 -10.95 9.77
N ILE A 36 -2.33 -11.41 10.12
CA ILE A 36 -2.63 -11.91 11.47
C ILE A 36 -2.31 -13.41 11.61
N LYS A 37 -2.79 -14.25 10.69
CA LYS A 37 -2.65 -15.71 10.83
C LYS A 37 -1.30 -16.23 10.34
N LYS A 38 -0.74 -15.59 9.31
CA LYS A 38 0.55 -15.98 8.73
C LYS A 38 1.70 -15.10 9.16
N GLU A 39 1.43 -14.02 9.91
CA GLU A 39 2.43 -13.07 10.39
C GLU A 39 3.30 -12.52 9.25
N TYR A 40 2.72 -12.36 8.06
CA TYR A 40 3.39 -11.75 6.93
C TYR A 40 3.40 -10.23 7.10
N GLU A 41 4.59 -9.68 7.39
CA GLU A 41 4.85 -8.26 7.62
C GLU A 41 3.70 -7.53 8.36
N PRO A 42 3.33 -8.00 9.56
CA PRO A 42 2.08 -7.60 10.22
C PRO A 42 2.02 -6.09 10.48
N LEU A 43 3.17 -5.45 10.70
CA LEU A 43 3.28 -4.02 10.95
C LEU A 43 2.85 -3.15 9.76
N LEU A 44 3.03 -3.63 8.53
CA LEU A 44 2.70 -2.91 7.30
C LEU A 44 1.42 -3.46 6.65
N LEU A 45 1.33 -4.79 6.53
CA LEU A 45 0.26 -5.45 5.79
C LEU A 45 -1.11 -5.30 6.45
N LEU A 46 -1.16 -5.28 7.79
CA LEU A 46 -2.41 -5.08 8.53
C LEU A 46 -3.00 -3.66 8.32
N PRO A 47 -2.22 -2.56 8.51
CA PRO A 47 -2.69 -1.22 8.15
C PRO A 47 -3.10 -1.07 6.67
N ILE A 48 -2.36 -1.69 5.74
CA ILE A 48 -2.71 -1.67 4.30
C ILE A 48 -4.06 -2.33 4.06
N GLY A 49 -4.26 -3.54 4.58
CA GLY A 49 -5.52 -4.27 4.43
C GLY A 49 -6.70 -3.52 5.04
N PHE A 50 -6.52 -2.92 6.22
CA PHE A 50 -7.54 -2.09 6.85
C PHE A 50 -7.83 -0.79 6.08
N GLY A 51 -6.80 -0.14 5.56
CA GLY A 51 -6.91 1.04 4.69
C GLY A 51 -7.72 0.76 3.42
N ILE A 52 -7.51 -0.41 2.80
CA ILE A 52 -8.32 -0.86 1.64
C ILE A 52 -9.80 -0.96 2.01
N LEU A 53 -10.15 -1.52 3.17
CA LEU A 53 -11.53 -1.61 3.61
C LEU A 53 -12.16 -0.22 3.76
N LEU A 54 -11.48 0.69 4.48
CA LEU A 54 -11.97 2.03 4.75
C LEU A 54 -12.11 2.88 3.47
N ALA A 55 -11.10 2.85 2.59
CA ALA A 55 -11.10 3.61 1.35
C ALA A 55 -12.23 3.19 0.38
N ASN A 56 -12.74 1.95 0.52
CA ASN A 56 -13.80 1.40 -0.32
C ASN A 56 -15.17 1.37 0.38
N LEU A 57 -15.36 2.10 1.49
CA LEU A 57 -16.68 2.24 2.10
C LEU A 57 -17.61 3.13 1.26
N PRO A 58 -18.84 2.68 0.94
CA PRO A 58 -19.77 3.46 0.13
C PRO A 58 -20.15 4.77 0.83
N LEU A 59 -20.21 5.86 0.06
CA LEU A 59 -20.56 7.20 0.55
C LEU A 59 -19.66 7.76 1.68
N SER A 60 -18.50 7.15 1.95
CA SER A 60 -17.65 7.55 3.09
C SER A 60 -16.90 8.85 2.87
N GLY A 61 -16.56 9.19 1.62
CA GLY A 61 -15.79 10.39 1.28
C GLY A 61 -14.37 10.42 1.86
N LEU A 62 -13.86 9.31 2.40
CA LEU A 62 -12.58 9.27 3.12
C LEU A 62 -11.37 9.55 2.23
N MET A 63 -11.47 9.23 0.94
CA MET A 63 -10.44 9.49 -0.08
C MET A 63 -10.79 10.66 -1.01
N THR A 64 -11.82 11.45 -0.69
CA THR A 64 -12.18 12.63 -1.50
C THR A 64 -11.03 13.62 -1.52
N PRO A 65 -10.58 14.10 -2.69
CA PRO A 65 -9.52 15.09 -2.78
C PRO A 65 -9.78 16.31 -1.90
N GLU A 66 -8.72 16.82 -1.28
CA GLU A 66 -8.71 18.00 -0.39
C GLU A 66 -9.49 17.90 0.92
N HIS A 67 -10.42 16.96 1.07
CA HIS A 67 -11.37 16.92 2.18
C HIS A 67 -11.37 15.59 2.95
N GLY A 68 -11.06 14.49 2.28
CA GLY A 68 -11.07 13.16 2.85
C GLY A 68 -9.96 12.98 3.89
N LEU A 69 -10.30 12.38 5.03
CA LEU A 69 -9.33 12.12 6.10
C LEU A 69 -8.16 11.26 5.60
N LEU A 70 -8.45 10.14 4.93
CA LEU A 70 -7.41 9.27 4.37
C LEU A 70 -6.65 9.95 3.23
N TRP A 71 -7.34 10.79 2.45
CA TRP A 71 -6.69 11.61 1.42
C TRP A 71 -5.64 12.55 2.01
N LYS A 72 -5.86 13.16 3.18
CA LYS A 72 -4.87 14.02 3.84
C LYS A 72 -3.59 13.27 4.24
N PHE A 73 -3.74 12.04 4.75
CA PHE A 73 -2.59 11.17 5.03
C PHE A 73 -1.85 10.75 3.77
N TYR A 74 -2.60 10.47 2.69
CA TYR A 74 -2.00 10.17 1.40
C TYR A 74 -1.24 11.38 0.84
N GLU A 75 -1.86 12.56 0.75
CA GLU A 75 -1.29 13.75 0.13
C GLU A 75 -0.03 14.22 0.87
N TYR A 76 -0.15 14.49 2.18
CA TYR A 76 0.97 15.05 2.94
C TYR A 76 1.94 13.98 3.44
N GLY A 77 1.51 12.72 3.55
CA GLY A 77 2.36 11.64 4.05
C GLY A 77 3.08 10.87 2.95
N ILE A 78 2.36 10.44 1.91
CA ILE A 78 2.88 9.55 0.87
C ILE A 78 3.25 10.32 -0.40
N HIS A 79 2.36 11.16 -0.92
CA HIS A 79 2.59 11.92 -2.15
C HIS A 79 3.71 12.95 -1.99
N TRP A 80 3.79 13.61 -0.83
CA TRP A 80 4.94 14.48 -0.47
C TRP A 80 6.18 13.70 -0.01
N GLU A 81 6.12 12.36 -0.05
CA GLU A 81 7.23 11.48 0.33
C GLU A 81 7.77 11.75 1.75
N ILE A 82 6.91 12.10 2.72
CA ILE A 82 7.35 12.34 4.10
C ILE A 82 7.49 11.03 4.88
N ILE A 83 6.49 10.15 4.77
CA ILE A 83 6.44 8.88 5.52
C ILE A 83 7.56 7.92 5.09
N PRO A 84 7.82 7.66 3.79
CA PRO A 84 8.83 6.67 3.40
C PRO A 84 10.24 7.01 3.92
N PRO A 85 10.79 8.22 3.76
CA PRO A 85 12.10 8.57 4.31
C PRO A 85 12.19 8.49 5.83
N ILE A 86 11.11 8.82 6.55
CA ILE A 86 11.07 8.67 8.01
C ILE A 86 11.13 7.19 8.40
N ILE A 87 10.42 6.31 7.70
CA ILE A 87 10.51 4.86 7.90
C ILE A 87 11.92 4.37 7.60
N PHE A 88 12.52 4.78 6.48
CA PHE A 88 13.88 4.40 6.10
C PHE A 88 14.93 4.93 7.09
N LEU A 89 14.75 6.13 7.63
CA LEU A 89 15.59 6.67 8.71
C LEU A 89 15.49 5.78 9.96
N GLY A 90 14.29 5.34 10.32
CA GLY A 90 14.07 4.39 11.42
C GLY A 90 14.77 3.05 11.17
N ILE A 91 14.60 2.45 9.98
CA ILE A 91 15.29 1.21 9.59
C ILE A 91 16.81 1.39 9.69
N GLY A 92 17.35 2.51 9.19
CA GLY A 92 18.76 2.84 9.28
C GLY A 92 19.25 2.97 10.73
N ALA A 93 18.46 3.57 11.62
CA ALA A 93 18.78 3.70 13.04
C ALA A 93 18.79 2.35 13.77
N PHE A 94 17.99 1.39 13.33
CA PHE A 94 17.96 0.02 13.89
C PHE A 94 18.96 -0.94 13.22
N THR A 95 19.66 -0.51 12.17
CA THR A 95 20.59 -1.38 11.43
C THR A 95 21.94 -1.51 12.15
N ASP A 96 22.36 -2.75 12.43
CA ASP A 96 23.71 -3.04 12.95
C ASP A 96 24.72 -3.16 11.79
N PHE A 97 25.69 -2.23 11.76
CA PHE A 97 26.76 -2.20 10.77
C PHE A 97 27.99 -3.04 11.15
N GLY A 98 28.07 -3.57 12.38
CA GLY A 98 29.21 -4.35 12.87
C GLY A 98 29.63 -5.49 11.94
N PRO A 99 28.71 -6.36 11.48
CA PRO A 99 29.04 -7.44 10.55
C PRO A 99 29.58 -6.94 9.19
N LEU A 100 29.03 -5.84 8.68
CA LEU A 100 29.45 -5.24 7.41
C LEU A 100 30.86 -4.64 7.51
N LEU A 101 31.14 -3.92 8.61
CA LEU A 101 32.44 -3.31 8.86
C LEU A 101 33.54 -4.34 9.14
N ALA A 102 33.19 -5.46 9.79
CA ALA A 102 34.12 -6.57 10.05
C ALA A 102 34.52 -7.30 8.76
N ASN A 103 33.65 -7.38 7.75
CA ASN A 103 33.97 -7.93 6.44
C ASN A 103 33.36 -7.10 5.29
N PRO A 104 34.05 -6.06 4.82
CA PRO A 104 33.55 -5.17 3.77
C PRO A 104 33.22 -5.86 2.44
N ARG A 105 33.73 -7.08 2.20
CA ARG A 105 33.39 -7.85 0.99
C ARG A 105 31.91 -8.22 0.93
N LEU A 106 31.18 -8.19 2.05
CA LEU A 106 29.73 -8.39 2.08
C LEU A 106 28.97 -7.34 1.25
N ILE A 107 29.56 -6.17 0.97
CA ILE A 107 28.98 -5.17 0.06
C ILE A 107 28.71 -5.78 -1.33
N PHE A 108 29.57 -6.68 -1.82
CA PHE A 108 29.38 -7.33 -3.12
C PHE A 108 28.19 -8.30 -3.14
N LEU A 109 27.83 -8.87 -2.00
CA LEU A 109 26.59 -9.66 -1.89
C LEU A 109 25.36 -8.77 -2.05
N GLY A 110 25.38 -7.59 -1.44
CA GLY A 110 24.34 -6.57 -1.62
C GLY A 110 24.24 -6.06 -3.06
N ALA A 111 25.38 -5.84 -3.72
CA ALA A 111 25.42 -5.51 -5.15
C ALA A 111 24.83 -6.64 -6.01
N GLY A 112 25.12 -7.90 -5.69
CA GLY A 112 24.54 -9.07 -6.37
C GLY A 112 23.02 -9.16 -6.21
N ALA A 113 22.48 -8.79 -5.03
CA ALA A 113 21.04 -8.78 -4.78
C ALA A 113 20.28 -7.81 -5.72
N GLN A 114 20.92 -6.73 -6.20
CA GLN A 114 20.33 -5.78 -7.14
C GLN A 114 20.06 -6.38 -8.53
N ALA A 115 20.66 -7.52 -8.88
CA ALA A 115 20.37 -8.21 -10.13
C ALA A 115 18.89 -8.61 -10.25
N GLY A 116 18.22 -8.90 -9.11
CA GLY A 116 16.79 -9.19 -9.08
C GLY A 116 15.93 -8.00 -9.52
N VAL A 117 16.27 -6.79 -9.06
CA VAL A 117 15.57 -5.54 -9.44
C VAL A 117 15.67 -5.30 -10.94
N TYR A 118 16.87 -5.43 -11.52
CA TYR A 118 17.06 -5.28 -12.96
C TYR A 118 16.35 -6.36 -13.76
N PHE A 119 16.37 -7.62 -13.29
CA PHE A 119 15.65 -8.70 -13.96
C PHE A 119 14.15 -8.41 -14.02
N THR A 120 13.54 -8.01 -12.90
CA THR A 120 12.12 -7.65 -12.84
C THR A 120 11.81 -6.44 -13.72
N PHE A 121 12.66 -5.41 -13.73
CA PHE A 121 12.54 -4.24 -14.61
C PHE A 121 12.52 -4.64 -16.09
N PHE A 122 13.51 -5.41 -16.56
CA PHE A 122 13.59 -5.80 -17.97
C PHE A 122 12.44 -6.75 -18.36
N ALA A 123 12.03 -7.63 -17.46
CA ALA A 123 10.87 -8.48 -17.66
C ALA A 123 9.58 -7.66 -17.81
N ALA A 124 9.33 -6.69 -16.92
CA ALA A 124 8.18 -5.79 -17.02
C ALA A 124 8.21 -4.98 -18.33
N HIS A 125 9.37 -4.42 -18.69
CA HIS A 125 9.48 -3.67 -19.94
C HIS A 125 9.24 -4.55 -21.18
N ALA A 126 9.74 -5.80 -21.18
CA ALA A 126 9.48 -6.77 -22.22
C ALA A 126 7.99 -7.19 -22.31
N MET A 127 7.25 -7.11 -21.20
CA MET A 127 5.80 -7.34 -21.16
C MET A 127 4.98 -6.13 -21.66
N GLY A 128 5.62 -5.02 -22.02
CA GLY A 128 5.01 -3.86 -22.65
C GLY A 128 4.73 -2.68 -21.71
N PHE A 129 5.19 -2.72 -20.46
CA PHE A 129 5.11 -1.57 -19.56
C PHE A 129 6.07 -0.47 -19.99
N ASN A 130 5.68 0.79 -19.77
CA ASN A 130 6.56 1.91 -20.06
C ASN A 130 7.76 1.92 -19.09
N ILE A 131 8.77 2.75 -19.37
CA ILE A 131 10.01 2.76 -18.58
C ILE A 131 9.74 3.14 -17.12
N MET A 132 8.84 4.10 -16.86
CA MET A 132 8.53 4.56 -15.51
C MET A 132 7.78 3.48 -14.72
N GLU A 133 6.79 2.84 -15.32
CA GLU A 133 6.04 1.73 -14.73
C GLU A 133 6.95 0.54 -14.45
N SER A 134 7.82 0.20 -15.41
CA SER A 134 8.78 -0.90 -15.26
C SER A 134 9.77 -0.63 -14.13
N ALA A 135 10.21 0.62 -13.97
CA ALA A 135 11.08 1.05 -12.87
C ALA A 135 10.39 0.90 -11.52
N THR A 136 9.10 1.26 -11.42
CA THR A 136 8.30 1.04 -10.20
C THR A 136 8.07 -0.44 -9.92
N ILE A 137 7.80 -1.28 -10.92
CA ILE A 137 7.59 -2.73 -10.74
C ILE A 137 8.87 -3.45 -10.32
N GLY A 138 10.03 -2.95 -10.72
CA GLY A 138 11.33 -3.54 -10.39
C GLY A 138 11.68 -3.50 -8.90
N ILE A 139 11.08 -2.58 -8.14
CA ILE A 139 11.36 -2.30 -6.72
C ILE A 139 10.18 -2.77 -5.87
#